data_AF-A0A932TYE6-F1
#
_entry.id   AF-A0A932TYE6-F1
#
_cell.length_a   1.000
_cell.length_b   1.000
_cell.length_c   1.000
_cell.angle_alpha   90.00
_cell.angle_beta   90.00
_cell.angle_gamma   90.00
#
_symmetry.space_group_name_H-M   'P 1'
#
loop_
_entity.id
_entity.type
_entity.pdbx_description
1 polymer ?
#
loop_
_entity_poly.entity_id
_entity_poly.type
_entity_poly.pdbx_seq_one_letter_code
_entity_poly.pdbx_strand_id
1 'polypeptide(L)'
;MADSNASPNQYPLPERFYEKLAERLYEPLTLSENAVILCPPLWGRDHNIRILWERAAADRRRILKRQANRYTFSHHDVFGDDEHALTGQFLAGLDLPVTGNANFSTLASGIHGCLKDGVHPVFFLNISESLTDEALCRVLNLAQRTYYLAPNHIHFIIVMDMKWNEDDFFMLVAPFRSLFQNIIRPTVYTDEETLHLISYWLNRWQYRLSRQAKDWLARSAGGILLLGKAATRLAVKEKLKREEEIRAIVPTHPDFTVQMRLFLARLTNEQHTILARIANNERLHDDGELRHLEAMGFLRQTSSGWEIGSSFIARYLTTPARSTRRLKAAVLASKSFSEREKLVVTTLVALHGTPLNRDRLAQIIWGEEEYLDKFSDWALDQAMSRIRRKLHTIPKLQALELVSVKKHGFQIL
;
A
#
# COMPACT_ATOMS: atom_id res chain seq x y z
N MET A 1 28.26 -1.36 -28.19
CA MET A 1 27.89 -2.65 -27.57
C MET A 1 26.40 -2.81 -27.74
N ALA A 2 25.99 -3.73 -28.60
CA ALA A 2 24.60 -3.97 -28.94
C ALA A 2 23.92 -4.70 -27.79
N ASP A 3 22.92 -4.08 -27.16
CA ASP A 3 22.00 -4.80 -26.27
C ASP A 3 21.29 -5.84 -27.13
N SER A 4 21.61 -7.10 -26.83
CA SER A 4 21.01 -8.30 -27.40
C SER A 4 19.49 -8.21 -27.39
N ASN A 5 18.87 -8.80 -28.41
CA ASN A 5 17.43 -9.07 -28.55
C ASN A 5 16.86 -9.87 -27.37
N ALA A 6 16.85 -9.29 -26.17
CA ALA A 6 16.09 -9.81 -25.05
C ALA A 6 14.62 -9.67 -25.43
N SER A 7 13.92 -10.80 -25.50
CA SER A 7 12.46 -10.81 -25.57
C SER A 7 11.92 -9.80 -24.56
N PRO A 8 10.98 -8.91 -24.93
CA PRO A 8 10.42 -7.95 -23.99
C PRO A 8 10.00 -8.68 -22.73
N ASN A 9 10.52 -8.23 -21.57
CA ASN A 9 10.23 -8.86 -20.28
C ASN A 9 8.72 -9.13 -20.18
N GLN A 10 8.35 -10.40 -20.10
CA GLN A 10 6.94 -10.81 -20.09
C GLN A 10 6.22 -10.29 -18.84
N TYR A 11 6.97 -10.16 -17.74
CA TYR A 11 6.47 -9.74 -16.43
C TYR A 11 7.22 -8.51 -15.92
N PRO A 12 6.58 -7.72 -15.03
CA PRO A 12 7.19 -6.50 -14.49
C PRO A 12 8.28 -6.73 -13.45
N LEU A 13 8.44 -7.94 -12.93
CA LEU A 13 9.53 -8.30 -12.02
C LEU A 13 10.40 -9.40 -12.63
N PRO A 14 11.65 -9.56 -12.17
CA PRO A 14 12.54 -10.62 -12.64
C PRO A 14 11.93 -12.00 -12.41
N GLU A 15 12.15 -12.94 -13.32
CA GLU A 15 11.66 -14.32 -13.21
C GLU A 15 12.03 -14.98 -11.87
N ARG A 16 13.29 -14.83 -11.45
CA ARG A 16 13.79 -15.33 -10.16
C ARG A 16 12.98 -14.88 -8.94
N PHE A 17 12.29 -13.74 -9.01
CA PHE A 17 11.42 -13.27 -7.92
C PHE A 17 10.18 -14.17 -7.83
N TYR A 18 9.52 -14.42 -8.96
CA TYR A 18 8.34 -15.27 -9.01
C TYR A 18 8.66 -16.73 -8.67
N GLU A 19 9.82 -17.23 -9.11
CA GLU A 19 10.29 -18.58 -8.75
C GLU A 19 10.47 -18.75 -7.24
N LYS A 20 11.16 -17.81 -6.59
CA LYS A 20 11.36 -17.81 -5.13
C LYS A 20 10.04 -17.68 -4.39
N LEU A 21 9.14 -16.83 -4.87
CA LEU A 21 7.82 -16.64 -4.26
C LEU A 21 6.98 -17.91 -4.37
N ALA A 22 6.98 -18.56 -5.54
CA ALA A 22 6.28 -19.83 -5.76
C ALA A 22 6.85 -20.95 -4.87
N GLU A 23 8.18 -21.03 -4.73
CA GLU A 23 8.85 -21.98 -3.82
C GLU A 23 8.36 -21.80 -2.40
N ARG A 24 8.42 -20.58 -1.85
CA ARG A 24 7.97 -20.30 -0.48
C ARG A 24 6.49 -20.63 -0.26
N LEU A 25 5.64 -20.45 -1.27
CA LEU A 25 4.20 -20.71 -1.18
C LEU A 25 3.84 -22.19 -1.33
N TYR A 26 4.53 -22.94 -2.20
CA TYR A 26 4.16 -24.32 -2.52
C TYR A 26 4.99 -25.38 -1.79
N GLU A 27 6.21 -25.08 -1.37
CA GLU A 27 7.03 -26.01 -0.59
C GLU A 27 6.35 -26.50 0.72
N PRO A 28 5.63 -25.66 1.49
CA PRO A 28 4.92 -26.10 2.70
C PRO A 28 3.91 -27.21 2.44
N LEU A 29 3.30 -27.23 1.25
CA LEU A 29 2.34 -28.28 0.89
C LEU A 29 2.99 -29.66 0.86
N THR A 30 4.29 -29.75 0.54
CA THR A 30 5.04 -31.03 0.55
C THR A 30 5.20 -31.62 1.95
N LEU A 31 5.03 -30.78 2.98
CA LEU A 31 5.05 -31.12 4.40
C LEU A 31 3.64 -31.18 5.00
N SER A 32 2.59 -31.10 4.16
CA SER A 32 1.19 -31.00 4.60
C SER A 32 0.90 -29.77 5.47
N GLU A 33 1.59 -28.66 5.23
CA GLU A 33 1.43 -27.41 5.97
C GLU A 33 0.65 -26.34 5.19
N ASN A 34 -0.08 -25.50 5.91
CA ASN A 34 -0.67 -24.27 5.40
C ASN A 34 0.39 -23.18 5.24
N ALA A 35 0.22 -22.34 4.23
CA ALA A 35 1.09 -21.19 3.97
C ALA A 35 0.31 -19.88 4.12
N VAL A 36 0.92 -18.88 4.74
CA VAL A 36 0.36 -17.53 4.85
C VAL A 36 1.40 -16.54 4.36
N ILE A 37 1.01 -15.64 3.47
CA ILE A 37 1.84 -14.52 3.06
C ILE A 37 1.25 -13.20 3.58
N LEU A 38 2.05 -12.50 4.37
CA LEU A 38 1.72 -11.21 4.95
C LEU A 38 2.47 -10.12 4.18
N CYS A 39 1.79 -9.52 3.22
CA CYS A 39 2.38 -8.54 2.31
C CYS A 39 2.52 -7.17 2.99
N PRO A 40 3.65 -6.46 2.83
CA PRO A 40 3.70 -5.05 3.16
C PRO A 40 2.62 -4.25 2.42
N PRO A 41 2.17 -3.11 2.96
CA PRO A 41 1.19 -2.26 2.29
C PRO A 41 1.56 -1.94 0.84
N LEU A 42 0.60 -2.17 -0.07
CA LEU A 42 0.74 -1.92 -1.51
C LEU A 42 1.92 -2.64 -2.17
N TRP A 43 2.28 -3.82 -1.67
CA TRP A 43 3.29 -4.70 -2.26
C TRP A 43 2.94 -5.17 -3.68
N GLY A 44 1.76 -4.85 -4.21
CA GLY A 44 1.34 -5.34 -5.54
C GLY A 44 0.83 -6.78 -5.49
N ARG A 45 0.30 -7.18 -4.33
CA ARG A 45 -0.24 -8.50 -4.01
C ARG A 45 -1.07 -9.08 -5.15
N ASP A 46 -2.18 -8.46 -5.52
CA ASP A 46 -3.10 -9.02 -6.53
C ASP A 46 -2.41 -9.27 -7.87
N HIS A 47 -1.48 -8.39 -8.25
CA HIS A 47 -0.72 -8.55 -9.48
C HIS A 47 0.24 -9.74 -9.41
N ASN A 48 0.98 -9.88 -8.31
CA ASN A 48 1.89 -11.00 -8.12
C ASN A 48 1.16 -12.33 -8.00
N ILE A 49 0.05 -12.36 -7.25
CA ILE A 49 -0.79 -13.54 -7.10
C ILE A 49 -1.35 -13.96 -8.46
N ARG A 50 -1.83 -13.02 -9.26
CA ARG A 50 -2.30 -13.34 -10.62
C ARG A 50 -1.19 -13.94 -11.48
N ILE A 51 0.01 -13.37 -11.46
CA ILE A 51 1.15 -13.92 -12.23
C ILE A 51 1.54 -15.31 -11.73
N LEU A 52 1.57 -15.52 -10.41
CA LEU A 52 1.79 -16.85 -9.85
C LEU A 52 0.74 -17.84 -10.33
N TRP A 53 -0.53 -17.41 -10.41
CA TRP A 53 -1.62 -18.24 -10.92
C TRP A 53 -1.46 -18.57 -12.40
N GLU A 54 -1.07 -17.59 -13.23
CA GLU A 54 -0.77 -17.78 -14.66
C GLU A 54 0.40 -18.76 -14.87
N ARG A 55 1.42 -18.71 -14.00
CA ARG A 55 2.61 -19.60 -14.05
C ARG A 55 2.39 -20.94 -13.34
N ALA A 56 1.27 -21.10 -12.65
CA ALA A 56 1.15 -22.08 -11.57
C ALA A 56 1.32 -23.53 -12.03
N ALA A 57 0.88 -23.88 -13.24
CA ALA A 57 1.02 -25.23 -13.75
C ALA A 57 2.49 -25.66 -13.93
N ALA A 58 3.39 -24.74 -14.30
CA ALA A 58 4.81 -25.02 -14.42
C ALA A 58 5.47 -25.04 -13.04
N ASP A 59 5.23 -24.01 -12.22
CA ASP A 59 5.84 -23.87 -10.90
C ASP A 59 5.41 -24.98 -9.93
N ARG A 60 4.12 -25.33 -9.88
CA ARG A 60 3.61 -26.43 -9.04
C ARG A 60 4.21 -27.78 -9.43
N ARG A 61 4.33 -28.08 -10.73
CA ARG A 61 4.95 -29.34 -11.19
C ARG A 61 6.41 -29.42 -10.82
N ARG A 62 7.14 -28.29 -10.93
CA ARG A 62 8.55 -28.18 -10.55
C ARG A 62 8.76 -28.42 -9.05
N ILE A 63 7.95 -27.77 -8.21
CA ILE A 63 8.12 -27.76 -6.75
C ILE A 63 7.53 -29.02 -6.11
N LEU A 64 6.27 -29.36 -6.41
CA LEU A 64 5.55 -30.49 -5.80
C LEU A 64 5.90 -31.85 -6.42
N LYS A 65 6.59 -31.86 -7.57
CA LYS A 65 7.03 -33.06 -8.27
C LYS A 65 5.86 -34.05 -8.47
N ARG A 66 6.02 -35.30 -8.03
CA ARG A 66 5.00 -36.36 -8.14
C ARG A 66 3.71 -36.05 -7.36
N GLN A 67 3.79 -35.20 -6.33
CA GLN A 67 2.62 -34.84 -5.53
C GLN A 67 1.72 -33.81 -6.23
N ALA A 68 2.20 -33.12 -7.28
CA ALA A 68 1.44 -32.09 -7.98
C ALA A 68 0.05 -32.57 -8.44
N ASN A 69 -0.06 -33.82 -8.89
CA ASN A 69 -1.31 -34.41 -9.38
C ASN A 69 -2.30 -34.78 -8.25
N ARG A 70 -1.86 -34.75 -6.99
CA ARG A 70 -2.73 -35.04 -5.84
C ARG A 70 -3.51 -33.80 -5.42
N TYR A 71 -3.07 -32.60 -5.79
CA TYR A 71 -3.68 -31.37 -5.33
C TYR A 71 -4.60 -30.76 -6.38
N THR A 72 -5.79 -30.34 -5.93
CA THR A 72 -6.69 -29.48 -6.72
C THR A 72 -6.68 -28.09 -6.09
N PHE A 73 -6.30 -27.09 -6.88
CA PHE A 73 -6.17 -25.71 -6.41
C PHE A 73 -7.40 -24.89 -6.83
N SER A 74 -7.96 -24.16 -5.87
CA SER A 74 -9.04 -23.20 -6.10
C SER A 74 -8.61 -21.81 -5.64
N HIS A 75 -8.93 -20.76 -6.41
CA HIS A 75 -8.57 -19.37 -6.10
C HIS A 75 -9.81 -18.57 -5.74
N HIS A 76 -9.76 -17.88 -4.60
CA HIS A 76 -10.88 -17.14 -4.04
C HIS A 76 -10.43 -15.73 -3.64
N ASP A 77 -10.97 -14.72 -4.31
CA ASP A 77 -10.84 -13.33 -3.88
C ASP A 77 -11.93 -13.02 -2.85
N VAL A 78 -11.53 -12.77 -1.60
CA VAL A 78 -12.45 -12.63 -0.47
C VAL A 78 -12.67 -11.14 -0.17
N PHE A 79 -13.84 -10.62 -0.55
CA PHE A 79 -14.22 -9.22 -0.34
C PHE A 79 -15.28 -9.01 0.75
N GLY A 80 -16.00 -10.07 1.13
CA GLY A 80 -17.08 -10.03 2.11
C GLY A 80 -16.97 -11.16 3.12
N ASP A 81 -17.96 -11.25 3.99
CA ASP A 81 -17.95 -12.08 5.19
C ASP A 81 -19.15 -13.02 5.30
N ASP A 82 -19.99 -13.07 4.26
CA ASP A 82 -21.10 -14.02 4.19
C ASP A 82 -20.56 -15.45 4.03
N GLU A 83 -20.72 -16.25 5.09
CA GLU A 83 -20.29 -17.65 5.13
C GLU A 83 -20.96 -18.47 4.01
N HIS A 84 -22.21 -18.17 3.65
CA HIS A 84 -22.91 -18.88 2.59
C HIS A 84 -22.30 -18.62 1.22
N ALA A 85 -22.03 -17.35 0.89
CA ALA A 85 -21.33 -16.98 -0.32
C ALA A 85 -19.93 -17.62 -0.40
N LEU A 86 -19.14 -17.57 0.69
CA LEU A 86 -17.79 -18.14 0.70
C LEU A 86 -17.81 -19.67 0.57
N THR A 87 -18.78 -20.33 1.23
CA THR A 87 -19.01 -21.77 1.07
C THR A 87 -19.34 -22.12 -0.39
N GLY A 88 -20.20 -21.33 -1.03
CA GLY A 88 -20.54 -21.47 -2.45
C GLY A 88 -19.32 -21.32 -3.36
N GLN A 89 -18.44 -20.35 -3.05
CA GLN A 89 -17.17 -20.18 -3.77
C GLN A 89 -16.25 -21.39 -3.61
N PHE A 90 -16.10 -21.93 -2.39
CA PHE A 90 -15.27 -23.12 -2.15
C PHE A 90 -15.78 -24.34 -2.93
N LEU A 91 -17.09 -24.57 -2.93
CA LEU A 91 -17.72 -25.64 -3.72
C LEU A 91 -17.47 -25.44 -5.22
N ALA A 92 -17.74 -24.25 -5.74
CA ALA A 92 -17.54 -23.93 -7.16
C ALA A 92 -16.08 -24.08 -7.59
N GLY A 93 -15.12 -23.66 -6.74
CA GLY A 93 -13.69 -23.77 -7.03
C GLY A 93 -13.15 -25.21 -7.04
N LEU A 94 -13.91 -26.17 -6.50
CA LEU A 94 -13.62 -27.60 -6.57
C LEU A 94 -14.42 -28.31 -7.67
N ASP A 95 -15.08 -27.56 -8.56
CA ASP A 95 -16.00 -28.08 -9.58
C ASP A 95 -17.15 -28.94 -8.99
N LEU A 96 -17.56 -28.63 -7.76
CA LEU A 96 -18.66 -29.32 -7.07
C LEU A 96 -19.99 -28.57 -7.28
N PRO A 97 -21.11 -29.29 -7.38
CA PRO A 97 -22.41 -28.68 -7.63
C PRO A 97 -22.83 -27.77 -6.47
N VAL A 98 -23.16 -26.51 -6.81
CA VAL A 98 -23.74 -25.54 -5.87
C VAL A 98 -25.26 -25.65 -5.95
N THR A 99 -25.84 -26.65 -5.29
CA THR A 99 -27.30 -26.75 -5.11
C THR A 99 -27.76 -25.81 -3.99
N GLY A 100 -28.95 -25.21 -4.11
CA GLY A 100 -29.44 -24.14 -3.24
C GLY A 100 -29.21 -24.34 -1.72
N ASN A 101 -28.92 -23.24 -1.03
CA ASN A 101 -28.41 -23.13 0.34
C ASN A 101 -27.06 -23.82 0.58
N ALA A 102 -26.02 -23.36 -0.13
CA ALA A 102 -24.63 -23.72 0.17
C ALA A 102 -24.34 -23.45 1.65
N ASN A 103 -24.02 -24.50 2.39
CA ASN A 103 -23.71 -24.43 3.82
C ASN A 103 -22.54 -25.35 4.15
N PHE A 104 -22.01 -25.25 5.36
CA PHE A 104 -20.84 -26.03 5.74
C PHE A 104 -21.02 -27.55 5.59
N SER A 105 -22.23 -28.08 5.78
CA SER A 105 -22.50 -29.52 5.62
C SER A 105 -22.37 -29.97 4.15
N THR A 106 -22.84 -29.15 3.21
CA THR A 106 -22.70 -29.43 1.77
C THR A 106 -21.23 -29.34 1.33
N LEU A 107 -20.50 -28.33 1.82
CA LEU A 107 -19.06 -28.22 1.61
C LEU A 107 -18.30 -29.42 2.17
N ALA A 108 -18.57 -29.81 3.41
CA ALA A 108 -17.94 -30.96 4.04
C ALA A 108 -18.19 -32.24 3.22
N SER A 109 -19.44 -32.51 2.83
CA SER A 109 -19.78 -33.68 2.01
C SER A 109 -19.03 -33.69 0.67
N GLY A 110 -18.94 -32.54 0.01
CA GLY A 110 -18.20 -32.36 -1.23
C GLY A 110 -16.71 -32.65 -1.08
N ILE A 111 -16.07 -32.09 -0.04
CA ILE A 111 -14.66 -32.34 0.27
C ILE A 111 -14.39 -33.83 0.57
N HIS A 112 -15.27 -34.50 1.33
CA HIS A 112 -15.12 -35.94 1.56
C HIS A 112 -15.16 -36.75 0.26
N GLY A 113 -15.93 -36.30 -0.74
CA GLY A 113 -15.91 -36.86 -2.09
C GLY A 113 -14.52 -36.75 -2.72
N CYS A 114 -13.97 -35.53 -2.80
CA CYS A 114 -12.62 -35.30 -3.34
C CYS A 114 -11.56 -36.17 -2.64
N LEU A 115 -11.62 -36.26 -1.31
CA LEU A 115 -10.66 -37.04 -0.52
C LEU A 115 -10.73 -38.55 -0.80
N LYS A 116 -11.94 -39.09 -1.04
CA LYS A 116 -12.11 -40.51 -1.44
C LYS A 116 -11.46 -40.80 -2.79
N ASP A 117 -11.45 -39.84 -3.68
CA ASP A 117 -10.79 -39.93 -4.99
C ASP A 117 -9.27 -39.69 -4.92
N GLY A 118 -8.72 -39.50 -3.70
CA GLY A 118 -7.30 -39.24 -3.47
C GLY A 118 -6.87 -37.82 -3.85
N VAL A 119 -7.82 -36.91 -4.04
CA VAL A 119 -7.61 -35.50 -4.36
C VAL A 119 -7.59 -34.67 -3.08
N HIS A 120 -6.55 -33.86 -2.93
CA HIS A 120 -6.29 -32.98 -1.79
C HIS A 120 -6.64 -31.54 -2.17
N PRO A 121 -7.71 -30.95 -1.61
CA PRO A 121 -8.07 -29.55 -1.86
C PRO A 121 -7.02 -28.57 -1.34
N VAL A 122 -6.64 -27.60 -2.16
CA VAL A 122 -5.86 -26.43 -1.76
C VAL A 122 -6.65 -25.16 -2.06
N PHE A 123 -7.00 -24.43 -1.00
CA PHE A 123 -7.74 -23.18 -1.10
C PHE A 123 -6.77 -22.00 -1.06
N PHE A 124 -6.66 -21.28 -2.17
CA PHE A 124 -5.89 -20.06 -2.26
C PHE A 124 -6.81 -18.88 -1.95
N LEU A 125 -6.65 -18.27 -0.78
CA LEU A 125 -7.48 -17.17 -0.29
C LEU A 125 -6.75 -15.84 -0.44
N ASN A 126 -7.18 -15.00 -1.37
CA ASN A 126 -6.71 -13.62 -1.50
C ASN A 126 -7.64 -12.69 -0.71
N ILE A 127 -7.28 -12.40 0.53
CA ILE A 127 -8.13 -11.70 1.49
C ILE A 127 -8.01 -10.20 1.30
N SER A 128 -9.12 -9.52 0.98
CA SER A 128 -9.12 -8.07 0.79
C SER A 128 -8.72 -7.33 2.07
N GLU A 129 -7.84 -6.35 1.93
CA GLU A 129 -7.48 -5.41 3.00
C GLU A 129 -8.67 -4.60 3.54
N SER A 130 -9.76 -4.48 2.74
CA SER A 130 -10.98 -3.78 3.10
C SER A 130 -11.86 -4.52 4.12
N LEU A 131 -11.58 -5.79 4.40
CA LEU A 131 -12.34 -6.57 5.38
C LEU A 131 -12.14 -6.00 6.79
N THR A 132 -13.21 -5.91 7.55
CA THR A 132 -13.12 -5.63 9.00
C THR A 132 -12.49 -6.80 9.73
N ASP A 133 -12.00 -6.59 10.94
CA ASP A 133 -11.40 -7.67 11.75
C ASP A 133 -12.43 -8.77 12.06
N GLU A 134 -13.68 -8.39 12.31
CA GLU A 134 -14.79 -9.33 12.52
C GLU A 134 -15.07 -10.20 11.27
N ALA A 135 -15.10 -9.56 10.11
CA ALA A 135 -15.25 -10.23 8.82
C ALA A 135 -14.08 -11.18 8.54
N LEU A 136 -12.85 -10.76 8.83
CA LEU A 136 -11.66 -11.60 8.72
C LEU A 136 -11.75 -12.83 9.64
N CYS A 137 -12.16 -12.65 10.90
CA CYS A 137 -12.37 -13.76 11.84
C CYS A 137 -13.41 -14.76 11.34
N ARG A 138 -14.51 -14.31 10.71
CA ARG A 138 -15.50 -15.21 10.08
C ARG A 138 -14.89 -16.05 8.96
N VAL A 139 -14.12 -15.40 8.07
CA VAL A 139 -13.42 -16.08 6.96
C VAL A 139 -12.44 -17.12 7.51
N LEU A 140 -11.60 -16.75 8.48
CA LEU A 140 -10.63 -17.64 9.10
C LEU A 140 -11.29 -18.79 9.86
N ASN A 141 -12.42 -18.55 10.53
CA ASN A 141 -13.20 -19.59 11.20
C ASN A 141 -13.74 -20.62 10.21
N LEU A 142 -14.31 -20.20 9.08
CA LEU A 142 -14.76 -21.13 8.03
C LEU A 142 -13.58 -21.92 7.45
N ALA A 143 -12.46 -21.25 7.14
CA ALA A 143 -11.25 -21.92 6.66
C ALA A 143 -10.73 -22.95 7.67
N GLN A 144 -10.68 -22.62 8.95
CA GLN A 144 -10.22 -23.52 10.01
C GLN A 144 -11.14 -24.72 10.20
N ARG A 145 -12.47 -24.51 10.22
CA ARG A 145 -13.46 -25.61 10.26
C ARG A 145 -13.29 -26.55 9.08
N THR A 146 -13.04 -25.99 7.89
CA THR A 146 -12.81 -26.75 6.65
C THR A 146 -11.50 -27.54 6.73
N TYR A 147 -10.41 -26.92 7.20
CA TYR A 147 -9.12 -27.57 7.44
C TYR A 147 -9.25 -28.79 8.37
N TYR A 148 -10.02 -28.66 9.45
CA TYR A 148 -10.22 -29.73 10.42
C TYR A 148 -11.04 -30.93 9.93
N LEU A 149 -11.61 -30.89 8.73
CA LEU A 149 -12.21 -32.08 8.12
C LEU A 149 -11.14 -33.14 7.81
N ALA A 150 -9.95 -32.72 7.38
CA ALA A 150 -8.82 -33.61 7.11
C ALA A 150 -7.48 -32.82 7.09
N PRO A 151 -6.87 -32.52 8.26
CA PRO A 151 -5.70 -31.63 8.39
C PRO A 151 -4.47 -31.96 7.53
N ASN A 152 -4.30 -33.23 7.15
CA ASN A 152 -3.16 -33.68 6.34
C ASN A 152 -3.44 -33.67 4.82
N HIS A 153 -4.68 -33.38 4.42
CA HIS A 153 -5.16 -33.50 3.04
C HIS A 153 -5.86 -32.23 2.52
N ILE A 154 -6.14 -31.26 3.40
CA ILE A 154 -6.76 -29.99 3.06
C ILE A 154 -5.78 -28.90 3.45
N HIS A 155 -5.46 -28.00 2.51
CA HIS A 155 -4.51 -26.94 2.75
C HIS A 155 -5.03 -25.58 2.33
N PHE A 156 -4.49 -24.55 2.96
CA PHE A 156 -4.77 -23.16 2.69
C PHE A 156 -3.48 -22.43 2.32
N ILE A 157 -3.57 -21.60 1.28
CA ILE A 157 -2.59 -20.56 0.98
C ILE A 157 -3.31 -19.24 1.18
N ILE A 158 -3.00 -18.53 2.26
CA ILE A 158 -3.68 -17.29 2.64
C ILE A 158 -2.79 -16.11 2.29
N VAL A 159 -3.33 -15.14 1.58
CA VAL A 159 -2.65 -13.92 1.17
C VAL A 159 -3.41 -12.74 1.75
N MET A 160 -2.72 -11.89 2.52
CA MET A 160 -3.30 -10.67 3.07
C MET A 160 -2.26 -9.56 3.17
N ASP A 161 -2.71 -8.32 3.21
CA ASP A 161 -1.86 -7.17 3.49
C ASP A 161 -1.74 -6.95 5.00
N MET A 162 -0.55 -6.54 5.43
CA MET A 162 -0.25 -6.24 6.82
C MET A 162 -0.69 -4.79 7.11
N LYS A 163 -1.85 -4.64 7.75
CA LYS A 163 -2.43 -3.34 8.15
C LYS A 163 -2.46 -3.12 9.67
N TRP A 164 -1.98 -4.09 10.43
CA TRP A 164 -1.90 -4.07 11.88
C TRP A 164 -0.44 -3.92 12.32
N ASN A 165 -0.22 -3.49 13.56
CA ASN A 165 1.05 -3.78 14.22
C ASN A 165 1.16 -5.29 14.49
N GLU A 166 2.33 -5.74 14.89
CA GLU A 166 2.59 -7.17 15.09
C GLU A 166 1.75 -7.79 16.22
N ASP A 167 1.56 -7.07 17.33
CA ASP A 167 0.82 -7.56 18.49
C ASP A 167 -0.68 -7.73 18.21
N ASP A 168 -1.31 -6.73 17.60
CA ASP A 168 -2.71 -6.76 17.19
C ASP A 168 -2.96 -7.88 16.18
N PHE A 169 -2.04 -8.05 15.22
CA PHE A 169 -2.11 -9.16 14.28
C PHE A 169 -2.07 -10.51 14.99
N PHE A 170 -1.12 -10.72 15.91
CA PHE A 170 -1.02 -11.98 16.66
C PHE A 170 -2.26 -12.26 17.51
N MET A 171 -2.80 -11.25 18.20
CA MET A 171 -4.03 -11.40 18.97
C MET A 171 -5.21 -11.82 18.07
N LEU A 172 -5.30 -11.22 16.89
CA LEU A 172 -6.36 -11.50 15.92
C LEU A 172 -6.28 -12.93 15.36
N VAL A 173 -5.08 -13.42 15.06
CA VAL A 173 -4.89 -14.72 14.39
C VAL A 173 -4.62 -15.90 15.34
N ALA A 174 -4.33 -15.65 16.61
CA ALA A 174 -4.02 -16.69 17.60
C ALA A 174 -5.05 -17.83 17.67
N PRO A 175 -6.38 -17.59 17.62
CA PRO A 175 -7.38 -18.66 17.59
C PRO A 175 -7.25 -19.60 16.38
N PHE A 176 -6.67 -19.10 15.29
CA PHE A 176 -6.58 -19.78 14.00
C PHE A 176 -5.19 -20.38 13.72
N ARG A 177 -4.35 -20.58 14.75
CA ARG A 177 -2.94 -21.02 14.62
C ARG A 177 -2.68 -22.19 13.66
N SER A 178 -3.63 -23.10 13.48
CA SER A 178 -3.52 -24.22 12.55
C SER A 178 -3.43 -23.80 11.08
N LEU A 179 -3.97 -22.63 10.73
CA LEU A 179 -3.85 -22.04 9.39
C LEU A 179 -2.53 -21.30 9.17
N PHE A 180 -1.79 -20.97 10.23
CA PHE A 180 -0.59 -20.12 10.21
C PHE A 180 0.68 -20.92 10.51
N GLN A 181 0.81 -22.11 9.91
CA GLN A 181 1.96 -23.00 10.11
C GLN A 181 3.25 -22.45 9.49
N ASN A 182 3.17 -21.97 8.24
CA ASN A 182 4.29 -21.34 7.55
C ASN A 182 3.96 -19.88 7.18
N ILE A 183 4.50 -18.92 7.94
CA ILE A 183 4.30 -17.49 7.71
C ILE A 183 5.45 -16.91 6.87
N ILE A 184 5.10 -16.38 5.72
CA ILE A 184 5.96 -15.74 4.74
C ILE A 184 5.77 -14.23 4.87
N ARG A 185 6.81 -13.53 5.31
CA ARG A 185 6.86 -12.07 5.33
C ARG A 185 7.80 -11.59 4.23
N PRO A 186 7.32 -11.28 3.01
CA PRO A 186 8.15 -10.61 2.02
C PRO A 186 8.50 -9.21 2.52
N THR A 187 9.71 -8.76 2.21
CA THR A 187 10.07 -7.34 2.36
C THR A 187 9.52 -6.55 1.17
N VAL A 188 9.63 -5.22 1.24
CA VAL A 188 9.61 -4.39 0.02
C VAL A 188 10.70 -4.87 -0.95
N TYR A 189 10.53 -4.47 -2.20
CA TYR A 189 11.37 -4.95 -3.29
C TYR A 189 12.78 -4.39 -3.21
N THR A 190 13.73 -5.13 -3.76
CA THR A 190 15.09 -4.64 -3.95
C THR A 190 15.15 -3.52 -4.99
N ASP A 191 16.23 -2.73 -4.97
CA ASP A 191 16.48 -1.72 -5.99
C ASP A 191 16.59 -2.36 -7.39
N GLU A 192 17.13 -3.58 -7.50
CA GLU A 192 17.24 -4.31 -8.76
C GLU A 192 15.87 -4.73 -9.31
N GLU A 193 14.99 -5.25 -8.45
CA GLU A 193 13.61 -5.59 -8.83
C GLU A 193 12.80 -4.35 -9.21
N THR A 194 12.98 -3.26 -8.48
CA THR A 194 12.34 -1.97 -8.80
C THR A 194 12.87 -1.39 -10.12
N LEU A 195 14.17 -1.50 -10.38
CA LEU A 195 14.78 -1.11 -11.65
C LEU A 195 14.25 -1.94 -12.82
N HIS A 196 14.01 -3.24 -12.60
CA HIS A 196 13.39 -4.12 -13.58
C HIS A 196 11.96 -3.67 -13.92
N LEU A 197 11.14 -3.36 -12.91
CA LEU A 197 9.81 -2.80 -13.07
C LEU A 197 9.83 -1.50 -13.89
N ILE A 198 10.72 -0.57 -13.53
CA ILE A 198 10.87 0.71 -14.23
C ILE A 198 11.20 0.46 -15.70
N SER A 199 12.16 -0.43 -15.97
CA SER A 199 12.57 -0.77 -17.33
C SER A 199 11.45 -1.44 -18.14
N TYR A 200 10.67 -2.33 -17.51
CA TYR A 200 9.49 -2.95 -18.12
C TYR A 200 8.49 -1.90 -18.61
N TRP A 201 8.12 -0.93 -17.77
CA TRP A 201 7.17 0.11 -18.14
C TRP A 201 7.73 1.08 -19.19
N LEU A 202 9.00 1.48 -19.09
CA LEU A 202 9.66 2.32 -20.08
C LEU A 202 9.68 1.67 -21.47
N ASN A 203 9.99 0.38 -21.54
CA ASN A 203 9.96 -0.38 -22.79
C ASN A 203 8.55 -0.42 -23.38
N ARG A 204 7.53 -0.71 -22.55
CA ARG A 204 6.13 -0.73 -22.97
C ARG A 204 5.62 0.62 -23.46
N TRP A 205 6.12 1.71 -22.89
CA TRP A 205 5.81 3.08 -23.30
C TRP A 205 6.74 3.64 -24.38
N GLN A 206 7.68 2.82 -24.88
CA GLN A 206 8.69 3.22 -25.86
C GLN A 206 9.44 4.51 -25.45
N TYR A 207 9.67 4.68 -24.15
CA TYR A 207 10.33 5.86 -23.57
C TYR A 207 11.73 5.50 -23.06
N ARG A 208 12.69 6.41 -23.22
CA ARG A 208 14.09 6.19 -22.82
C ARG A 208 14.49 7.19 -21.73
N LEU A 209 14.97 6.65 -20.61
CA LEU A 209 15.62 7.40 -19.54
C LEU A 209 17.12 7.08 -19.50
N SER A 210 17.92 8.03 -19.01
CA SER A 210 19.32 7.75 -18.71
C SER A 210 19.45 6.66 -17.63
N ARG A 211 20.57 5.95 -17.60
CA ARG A 211 20.83 4.93 -16.57
C ARG A 211 20.76 5.53 -15.16
N GLN A 212 21.41 6.69 -14.96
CA GLN A 212 21.38 7.44 -13.71
C GLN A 212 19.96 7.78 -13.25
N ALA A 213 19.11 8.25 -14.16
CA ALA A 213 17.71 8.54 -13.87
C ALA A 213 16.93 7.29 -13.42
N LYS A 214 17.13 6.14 -14.09
CA LYS A 214 16.49 4.87 -13.71
C LYS A 214 16.96 4.38 -12.35
N ASP A 215 18.27 4.41 -12.12
CA ASP A 215 18.88 3.98 -10.85
C ASP A 215 18.42 4.88 -9.69
N TRP A 216 18.32 6.19 -9.93
CA TRP A 216 17.78 7.13 -8.95
C TRP A 216 16.30 6.86 -8.65
N LEU A 217 15.46 6.67 -9.67
CA LEU A 217 14.04 6.33 -9.49
C LEU A 217 13.85 5.05 -8.67
N ALA A 218 14.66 4.01 -8.96
CA ALA A 218 14.61 2.74 -8.24
C ALA A 218 14.96 2.92 -6.76
N ARG A 219 16.10 3.55 -6.46
CA ARG A 219 16.53 3.84 -5.09
C ARG A 219 15.55 4.74 -4.35
N SER A 220 15.06 5.80 -4.99
CA SER A 220 14.14 6.75 -4.37
C SER A 220 12.78 6.14 -4.05
N ALA A 221 12.34 5.15 -4.82
CA ALA A 221 11.14 4.37 -4.53
C ALA A 221 11.29 3.48 -3.29
N GLY A 222 12.52 3.11 -2.90
CA GLY A 222 12.78 2.31 -1.71
C GLY A 222 12.05 0.97 -1.73
N GLY A 223 11.98 0.33 -2.89
CA GLY A 223 11.26 -0.93 -3.07
C GLY A 223 9.75 -0.81 -3.22
N ILE A 224 9.14 0.38 -3.12
CA ILE A 224 7.68 0.51 -3.22
C ILE A 224 7.28 0.65 -4.69
N LEU A 225 6.85 -0.45 -5.30
CA LEU A 225 6.55 -0.54 -6.74
C LEU A 225 5.53 0.51 -7.20
N LEU A 226 4.52 0.83 -6.37
CA LEU A 226 3.54 1.86 -6.68
C LEU A 226 4.22 3.23 -6.90
N LEU A 227 5.14 3.61 -6.01
CA LEU A 227 5.88 4.86 -6.10
C LEU A 227 6.85 4.84 -7.28
N GLY A 228 7.56 3.73 -7.50
CA GLY A 228 8.46 3.56 -8.65
C GLY A 228 7.71 3.71 -9.99
N LYS A 229 6.55 3.05 -10.13
CA LYS A 229 5.69 3.16 -11.31
C LYS A 229 5.10 4.57 -11.47
N ALA A 230 4.63 5.19 -10.40
CA ALA A 230 4.05 6.53 -10.43
C ALA A 230 5.08 7.58 -10.86
N ALA A 231 6.28 7.54 -10.27
CA ALA A 231 7.39 8.42 -10.61
C ALA A 231 7.83 8.24 -12.07
N THR A 232 7.95 7.00 -12.53
CA THR A 232 8.30 6.70 -13.94
C THR A 232 7.24 7.21 -14.90
N ARG A 233 5.95 7.00 -14.60
CA ARG A 233 4.84 7.53 -15.40
C ARG A 233 4.90 9.05 -15.54
N LEU A 234 5.24 9.76 -14.45
CA LEU A 234 5.39 11.22 -14.48
C LEU A 234 6.60 11.65 -15.30
N ALA A 235 7.73 10.96 -15.19
CA ALA A 235 8.88 11.24 -16.05
C ALA A 235 8.51 11.12 -17.54
N VAL A 236 7.72 10.12 -17.93
CA VAL A 236 7.22 9.98 -19.31
C VAL A 236 6.27 11.11 -19.69
N LYS A 237 5.26 11.38 -18.86
CA LYS A 237 4.22 12.40 -19.10
C LYS A 237 4.82 13.79 -19.27
N GLU A 238 5.74 14.17 -18.38
CA GLU A 238 6.41 15.47 -18.36
C GLU A 238 7.65 15.51 -19.27
N LYS A 239 7.93 14.41 -19.99
CA LYS A 239 9.06 14.25 -20.92
C LYS A 239 10.44 14.51 -20.28
N LEU A 240 10.60 14.16 -19.02
CA LEU A 240 11.84 14.30 -18.25
C LEU A 240 12.82 13.20 -18.65
N LYS A 241 14.07 13.56 -18.93
CA LYS A 241 15.08 12.59 -19.40
C LYS A 241 16.26 12.45 -18.44
N ARG A 242 16.57 13.50 -17.69
CA ARG A 242 17.74 13.58 -16.81
C ARG A 242 17.35 13.40 -15.34
N GLU A 243 18.29 12.90 -14.54
CA GLU A 243 18.05 12.65 -13.11
C GLU A 243 17.66 13.94 -12.37
N GLU A 244 18.33 15.05 -12.67
CA GLU A 244 18.12 16.34 -12.01
C GLU A 244 16.69 16.86 -12.22
N GLU A 245 16.16 16.72 -13.44
CA GLU A 245 14.80 17.10 -13.82
C GLU A 245 13.77 16.30 -13.03
N ILE A 246 13.96 14.97 -13.00
CA ILE A 246 13.07 14.05 -12.29
C ILE A 246 13.10 14.33 -10.79
N ARG A 247 14.29 14.53 -10.21
CA ARG A 247 14.49 14.85 -8.78
C ARG A 247 13.83 16.17 -8.38
N ALA A 248 13.81 17.15 -9.28
CA ALA A 248 13.19 18.44 -9.04
C ALA A 248 11.66 18.36 -9.12
N ILE A 249 11.12 17.67 -10.13
CA ILE A 249 9.69 17.73 -10.49
C ILE A 249 8.85 16.64 -9.81
N VAL A 250 9.32 15.38 -9.80
CA VAL A 250 8.48 14.26 -9.36
C VAL A 250 8.01 14.40 -7.91
N PRO A 251 8.88 14.71 -6.92
CA PRO A 251 8.47 14.74 -5.51
C PRO A 251 7.48 15.85 -5.17
N THR A 252 7.40 16.90 -5.99
CA THR A 252 6.50 18.05 -5.80
C THR A 252 5.27 18.00 -6.70
N HIS A 253 5.21 17.05 -7.64
CA HIS A 253 4.11 16.94 -8.58
C HIS A 253 2.81 16.51 -7.87
N PRO A 254 1.65 17.19 -8.09
CA PRO A 254 0.39 16.88 -7.42
C PRO A 254 -0.05 15.41 -7.57
N ASP A 255 0.02 14.85 -8.78
CA ASP A 255 -0.33 13.45 -9.04
C ASP A 255 0.55 12.48 -8.22
N PHE A 256 1.84 12.82 -7.98
CA PHE A 256 2.72 11.99 -7.15
C PHE A 256 2.37 12.10 -5.67
N THR A 257 2.09 13.31 -5.21
CA THR A 257 1.61 13.58 -3.84
C THR A 257 0.36 12.78 -3.50
N VAL A 258 -0.58 12.63 -4.44
CA VAL A 258 -1.76 11.76 -4.25
C VAL A 258 -1.35 10.31 -4.04
N GLN A 259 -0.41 9.78 -4.83
CA GLN A 259 0.07 8.40 -4.66
C GLN A 259 0.79 8.20 -3.32
N MET A 260 1.57 9.20 -2.89
CA MET A 260 2.22 9.18 -1.57
C MET A 260 1.20 9.16 -0.43
N ARG A 261 0.14 9.96 -0.52
CA ARG A 261 -0.96 9.94 0.46
C ARG A 261 -1.66 8.60 0.50
N LEU A 262 -1.97 8.03 -0.66
CA LEU A 262 -2.59 6.70 -0.75
C LEU A 262 -1.71 5.64 -0.10
N PHE A 263 -0.39 5.73 -0.24
CA PHE A 263 0.55 4.85 0.43
C PHE A 263 0.56 5.05 1.95
N LEU A 264 0.75 6.29 2.42
CA LEU A 264 0.83 6.59 3.84
C LEU A 264 -0.48 6.31 4.58
N ALA A 265 -1.63 6.43 3.90
CA ALA A 265 -2.94 6.09 4.46
C ALA A 265 -3.11 4.59 4.76
N ARG A 266 -2.18 3.73 4.32
CA ARG A 266 -2.16 2.29 4.64
C ARG A 266 -1.30 1.94 5.85
N LEU A 267 -0.52 2.90 6.34
CA LEU A 267 0.27 2.72 7.55
C LEU A 267 -0.60 3.01 8.77
N THR A 268 -0.28 2.38 9.88
CA THR A 268 -0.89 2.74 11.17
C THR A 268 -0.44 4.15 11.59
N ASN A 269 -1.20 4.80 12.48
CA ASN A 269 -0.83 6.11 13.01
C ASN A 269 0.54 6.08 13.73
N GLU A 270 0.86 4.96 14.36
CA GLU A 270 2.13 4.74 15.03
C GLU A 270 3.29 4.64 14.03
N GLN A 271 3.15 3.81 13.00
CA GLN A 271 4.10 3.71 11.89
C GLN A 271 4.33 5.07 11.22
N HIS A 272 3.26 5.82 10.94
CA HIS A 272 3.35 7.15 10.36
C HIS A 272 4.14 8.11 11.28
N THR A 273 3.86 8.08 12.58
CA THR A 273 4.60 8.85 13.59
C THR A 273 6.09 8.50 13.61
N ILE A 274 6.42 7.21 13.63
CA ILE A 274 7.81 6.74 13.60
C ILE A 274 8.53 7.24 12.35
N LEU A 275 7.96 7.03 11.17
CA LEU A 275 8.56 7.48 9.91
C LEU A 275 8.72 9.01 9.88
N ALA A 276 7.74 9.76 10.38
CA ALA A 276 7.84 11.22 10.45
C ALA A 276 8.99 11.67 11.37
N ARG A 277 9.18 11.03 12.53
CA ARG A 277 10.26 11.36 13.45
C ARG A 277 11.64 11.06 12.85
N ILE A 278 11.79 9.91 12.18
CA ILE A 278 13.04 9.55 11.46
C ILE A 278 13.31 10.55 10.33
N ALA A 279 12.31 10.90 9.53
CA ALA A 279 12.43 11.89 8.45
C ALA A 279 12.87 13.29 8.94
N ASN A 280 12.69 13.58 10.24
CA ASN A 280 13.09 14.82 10.90
C ASN A 280 14.38 14.67 11.75
N ASN A 281 15.13 13.56 11.58
CA ASN A 281 16.35 13.23 12.31
C ASN A 281 16.17 13.18 13.83
N GLU A 282 14.97 12.84 14.31
CA GLU A 282 14.76 12.58 15.74
C GLU A 282 15.32 11.20 16.10
N ARG A 283 16.00 11.11 17.25
CA ARG A 283 16.43 9.82 17.79
C ARG A 283 15.23 9.08 18.36
N LEU A 284 15.07 7.84 17.93
CA LEU A 284 14.09 6.90 18.47
C LEU A 284 14.81 5.85 19.31
N HIS A 285 14.16 5.45 20.40
CA HIS A 285 14.54 4.24 21.12
C HIS A 285 14.04 3.03 20.36
N ASP A 286 14.76 1.92 20.44
CA ASP A 286 14.33 0.66 19.83
C ASP A 286 12.96 0.25 20.40
N ASP A 287 12.05 -0.11 19.49
CA ASP A 287 10.65 -0.40 19.76
C ASP A 287 10.23 -1.58 18.86
N GLY A 288 9.22 -2.35 19.30
CA GLY A 288 8.67 -3.45 18.50
C GLY A 288 8.28 -2.99 17.10
N GLU A 289 7.64 -1.84 17.00
CA GLU A 289 7.17 -1.30 15.72
C GLU A 289 8.31 -0.82 14.80
N LEU A 290 9.46 -0.39 15.34
CA LEU A 290 10.64 -0.08 14.54
C LEU A 290 11.21 -1.32 13.85
N ARG A 291 11.34 -2.40 14.62
CA ARG A 291 11.79 -3.69 14.11
C ARG A 291 10.80 -4.27 13.10
N HIS A 292 9.51 -4.03 13.31
CA HIS A 292 8.47 -4.41 12.37
C HIS A 292 8.61 -3.66 11.03
N LEU A 293 8.80 -2.34 11.06
CA LEU A 293 9.07 -1.53 9.86
C LEU A 293 10.38 -1.91 9.15
N GLU A 294 11.42 -2.28 9.92
CA GLU A 294 12.67 -2.83 9.37
C GLU A 294 12.44 -4.20 8.71
N ALA A 295 11.70 -5.10 9.35
CA ALA A 295 11.37 -6.41 8.82
C ALA A 295 10.53 -6.33 7.53
N MET A 296 9.71 -5.28 7.36
CA MET A 296 9.06 -4.97 6.09
C MET A 296 10.02 -4.36 5.05
N GLY A 297 11.18 -3.86 5.47
CA GLY A 297 12.17 -3.20 4.62
C GLY A 297 11.91 -1.71 4.37
N PHE A 298 10.98 -1.08 5.10
CA PHE A 298 10.78 0.37 5.04
C PHE A 298 11.90 1.15 5.73
N LEU A 299 12.50 0.54 6.75
CA LEU A 299 13.61 1.11 7.50
C LEU A 299 14.89 0.29 7.29
N ARG A 300 16.03 0.95 7.50
CA ARG A 300 17.36 0.32 7.55
C ARG A 300 18.11 0.84 8.77
N GLN A 301 18.73 -0.06 9.52
CA GLN A 301 19.65 0.34 10.58
C GLN A 301 21.00 0.78 9.98
N THR A 302 21.47 1.95 10.36
CA THR A 302 22.78 2.52 9.98
C THR A 302 23.62 2.80 11.21
N SER A 303 24.90 3.11 11.04
CA SER A 303 25.77 3.54 12.15
C SER A 303 25.29 4.82 12.85
N SER A 304 24.48 5.65 12.16
CA SER A 304 23.90 6.89 12.69
C SER A 304 22.51 6.73 13.31
N GLY A 305 21.93 5.52 13.26
CA GLY A 305 20.55 5.25 13.68
C GLY A 305 19.69 4.73 12.53
N TRP A 306 18.40 5.00 12.56
CA TRP A 306 17.44 4.51 11.57
C TRP A 306 17.34 5.43 10.35
N GLU A 307 17.25 4.84 9.16
CA GLU A 307 17.02 5.53 7.88
C GLU A 307 15.78 4.97 7.17
N ILE A 308 15.00 5.84 6.51
CA ILE A 308 13.87 5.43 5.67
C ILE A 308 14.41 5.01 4.30
N GLY A 309 14.14 3.77 3.89
CA GLY A 309 14.65 3.22 2.63
C GLY A 309 14.17 3.96 1.38
N SER A 310 13.02 4.63 1.45
CA SER A 310 12.50 5.47 0.36
C SER A 310 12.80 6.96 0.59
N SER A 311 13.62 7.55 -0.27
CA SER A 311 13.86 9.00 -0.23
C SER A 311 12.61 9.81 -0.59
N PHE A 312 11.66 9.23 -1.35
CA PHE A 312 10.37 9.88 -1.60
C PHE A 312 9.56 10.03 -0.31
N ILE A 313 9.46 8.97 0.50
CA ILE A 313 8.77 9.02 1.79
C ILE A 313 9.50 9.98 2.73
N ALA A 314 10.82 9.85 2.86
CA ALA A 314 11.61 10.72 3.72
C ALA A 314 11.36 12.19 3.39
N ARG A 315 11.51 12.59 2.12
CA ARG A 315 11.29 13.97 1.68
C ARG A 315 9.84 14.44 1.88
N TYR A 316 8.87 13.56 1.68
CA TYR A 316 7.45 13.89 1.88
C TYR A 316 7.13 14.14 3.36
N LEU A 317 7.70 13.32 4.25
CA LEU A 317 7.50 13.37 5.70
C LEU A 317 8.42 14.35 6.41
N THR A 318 9.48 14.83 5.76
CA THR A 318 10.26 15.99 6.19
C THR A 318 9.35 17.21 6.13
N THR A 319 8.49 17.30 7.14
CA THR A 319 7.81 18.53 7.49
C THR A 319 8.94 19.50 7.78
N PRO A 320 8.94 20.71 7.21
CA PRO A 320 9.71 21.76 7.83
C PRO A 320 9.02 22.11 9.16
N ALA A 321 9.02 21.23 10.16
CA ALA A 321 8.29 21.39 11.43
C ALA A 321 8.75 22.65 12.17
N ARG A 322 10.02 23.02 11.98
CA ARG A 322 10.58 24.32 12.39
C ARG A 322 10.01 25.50 11.61
N SER A 323 9.69 25.36 10.32
CA SER A 323 8.98 26.40 9.56
C SER A 323 7.51 26.45 9.99
N THR A 324 6.78 25.34 10.11
CA THR A 324 5.35 25.37 10.45
C THR A 324 5.08 26.07 11.77
N ARG A 325 5.87 25.79 12.83
CA ARG A 325 5.74 26.51 14.12
C ARG A 325 6.13 27.99 14.01
N ARG A 326 7.20 28.32 13.27
CA ARG A 326 7.64 29.71 13.05
C ARG A 326 6.65 30.49 12.17
N LEU A 327 6.07 29.86 11.17
CA LEU A 327 5.06 30.40 10.26
C LEU A 327 3.75 30.60 11.01
N LYS A 328 3.29 29.61 11.79
CA LYS A 328 2.14 29.79 12.70
C LYS A 328 2.38 30.95 13.68
N ALA A 329 3.55 31.02 14.31
CA ALA A 329 3.90 32.14 15.18
C ALA A 329 3.92 33.48 14.43
N ALA A 330 4.44 33.52 13.20
CA ALA A 330 4.46 34.72 12.37
C ALA A 330 3.05 35.16 11.92
N VAL A 331 2.15 34.21 11.64
CA VAL A 331 0.73 34.47 11.34
C VAL A 331 0.02 35.01 12.58
N LEU A 332 0.20 34.38 13.74
CA LEU A 332 -0.41 34.81 15.00
C LEU A 332 0.07 36.20 15.45
N ALA A 333 1.37 36.49 15.26
CA ALA A 333 1.96 37.79 15.58
C ALA A 333 1.60 38.90 14.57
N SER A 334 1.08 38.56 13.39
CA SER A 334 0.72 39.54 12.37
C SER A 334 -0.56 40.28 12.73
N LYS A 335 -0.52 41.61 12.64
CA LYS A 335 -1.69 42.49 12.77
C LYS A 335 -2.46 42.65 11.45
N SER A 336 -1.92 42.17 10.33
CA SER A 336 -2.54 42.31 9.01
C SER A 336 -3.73 41.36 8.82
N PHE A 337 -3.79 40.27 9.60
CA PHE A 337 -4.88 39.30 9.56
C PHE A 337 -5.89 39.56 10.67
N SER A 338 -7.19 39.40 10.38
CA SER A 338 -8.22 39.25 11.41
C SER A 338 -8.09 37.90 12.12
N GLU A 339 -8.73 37.73 13.27
CA GLU A 339 -8.67 36.46 14.02
C GLU A 339 -9.18 35.26 13.20
N ARG A 340 -10.25 35.44 12.42
CA ARG A 340 -10.76 34.42 11.49
C ARG A 340 -9.75 34.10 10.37
N GLU A 341 -9.11 35.13 9.80
CA GLU A 341 -8.07 34.92 8.77
C GLU A 341 -6.84 34.21 9.37
N LYS A 342 -6.43 34.54 10.61
CA LYS A 342 -5.36 33.82 11.31
C LYS A 342 -5.71 32.35 11.48
N LEU A 343 -6.96 32.03 11.84
CA LEU A 343 -7.40 30.64 11.97
C LEU A 343 -7.34 29.90 10.63
N VAL A 344 -7.79 30.52 9.54
CA VAL A 344 -7.67 29.95 8.19
C VAL A 344 -6.21 29.70 7.82
N VAL A 345 -5.36 30.71 7.93
CA VAL A 345 -3.95 30.61 7.51
C VAL A 345 -3.17 29.63 8.39
N THR A 346 -3.37 29.65 9.71
CA THR A 346 -2.71 28.68 10.61
C THR A 346 -3.15 27.24 10.33
N THR A 347 -4.42 27.03 9.95
CA THR A 347 -4.94 25.72 9.54
C THR A 347 -4.31 25.28 8.22
N LEU A 348 -4.24 26.15 7.21
CA LEU A 348 -3.60 25.86 5.93
C LEU A 348 -2.09 25.61 6.07
N VAL A 349 -1.40 26.38 6.91
CA VAL A 349 0.03 26.17 7.24
C VAL A 349 0.23 24.83 7.97
N ALA A 350 -0.71 24.42 8.84
CA ALA A 350 -0.67 23.12 9.49
C ALA A 350 -0.84 21.96 8.49
N LEU A 351 -1.71 22.16 7.49
CA LEU A 351 -2.05 21.20 6.46
C LEU A 351 -1.22 21.40 5.19
N HIS A 352 0.05 21.82 5.32
CA HIS A 352 0.93 22.17 4.19
C HIS A 352 0.81 21.19 3.02
N GLY A 353 0.55 21.71 1.81
CA GLY A 353 0.36 20.93 0.59
C GLY A 353 -0.93 20.10 0.52
N THR A 354 -1.81 20.16 1.53
CA THR A 354 -3.10 19.46 1.56
C THR A 354 -4.26 20.44 1.36
N PRO A 355 -5.13 20.20 0.36
CA PRO A 355 -6.26 21.07 0.12
C PRO A 355 -7.26 20.96 1.26
N LEU A 356 -7.59 22.11 1.82
CA LEU A 356 -8.70 22.26 2.74
C LEU A 356 -9.97 22.52 1.92
N ASN A 357 -11.00 21.71 2.15
CA ASN A 357 -12.25 21.81 1.40
C ASN A 357 -12.97 23.16 1.68
N ARG A 358 -13.84 23.53 0.73
CA ARG A 358 -14.51 24.83 0.75
C ARG A 358 -15.47 24.95 1.95
N ASP A 359 -16.17 23.87 2.28
CA ASP A 359 -17.10 23.84 3.42
C ASP A 359 -16.38 24.02 4.76
N ARG A 360 -15.23 23.37 4.96
CA ARG A 360 -14.43 23.54 6.19
C ARG A 360 -13.85 24.93 6.29
N LEU A 361 -13.39 25.50 5.17
CA LEU A 361 -12.97 26.90 5.12
C LEU A 361 -14.13 27.83 5.47
N ALA A 362 -15.34 27.55 4.98
CA ALA A 362 -16.52 28.33 5.29
C ALA A 362 -16.86 28.26 6.79
N GLN A 363 -16.85 27.07 7.38
CA GLN A 363 -17.05 26.88 8.82
C GLN A 363 -16.02 27.67 9.66
N ILE A 364 -14.76 27.70 9.23
CA ILE A 364 -13.70 28.46 9.93
C ILE A 364 -13.95 29.98 9.82
N ILE A 365 -14.39 30.47 8.65
CA ILE A 365 -14.58 31.91 8.40
C ILE A 365 -15.87 32.43 9.04
N TRP A 366 -16.96 31.68 8.96
CA TRP A 366 -18.29 32.16 9.38
C TRP A 366 -18.82 31.51 10.66
N GLY A 367 -18.29 30.36 11.08
CA GLY A 367 -18.79 29.57 12.22
C GLY A 367 -19.70 28.44 11.77
N GLU A 368 -19.90 27.43 12.63
CA GLU A 368 -20.69 26.22 12.29
C GLU A 368 -22.17 26.51 12.04
N GLU A 369 -22.72 27.54 12.70
CA GLU A 369 -24.15 27.89 12.57
C GLU A 369 -24.40 28.87 11.41
N GLU A 370 -23.52 29.86 11.23
CA GLU A 370 -23.76 30.94 10.27
C GLU A 370 -23.32 30.60 8.83
N TYR A 371 -22.52 29.55 8.63
CA TYR A 371 -21.99 29.29 7.28
C TYR A 371 -23.08 28.84 6.30
N LEU A 372 -24.12 28.13 6.73
CA LEU A 372 -25.20 27.70 5.83
C LEU A 372 -25.91 28.88 5.15
N ASP A 373 -26.08 29.99 5.89
CA ASP A 373 -26.83 31.16 5.40
C ASP A 373 -25.93 32.22 4.75
N LYS A 374 -24.65 32.32 5.17
CA LYS A 374 -23.72 33.37 4.70
C LYS A 374 -22.73 32.89 3.64
N PHE A 375 -22.66 31.59 3.38
CA PHE A 375 -21.70 31.02 2.44
C PHE A 375 -22.15 31.21 0.99
N SER A 376 -21.27 31.83 0.20
CA SER A 376 -21.27 31.67 -1.24
C SER A 376 -19.85 31.40 -1.70
N ASP A 377 -19.71 30.62 -2.77
CA ASP A 377 -18.41 30.34 -3.36
C ASP A 377 -17.64 31.63 -3.71
N TRP A 378 -18.37 32.64 -4.17
CA TRP A 378 -17.83 33.96 -4.46
C TRP A 378 -17.26 34.65 -3.20
N ALA A 379 -17.99 34.61 -2.08
CA ALA A 379 -17.53 35.20 -0.83
C ALA A 379 -16.26 34.51 -0.30
N LEU A 380 -16.18 33.19 -0.43
CA LEU A 380 -14.97 32.43 -0.07
C LEU A 380 -13.78 32.81 -0.96
N ASP A 381 -13.97 32.88 -2.27
CA ASP A 381 -12.92 33.26 -3.22
C ASP A 381 -12.39 34.69 -2.94
N GLN A 382 -13.29 35.62 -2.58
CA GLN A 382 -12.91 36.97 -2.15
C GLN A 382 -12.10 36.96 -0.85
N ALA A 383 -12.51 36.16 0.15
CA ALA A 383 -11.76 36.01 1.39
C ALA A 383 -10.35 35.46 1.14
N MET A 384 -10.24 34.40 0.34
CA MET A 384 -8.95 33.79 -0.01
C MET A 384 -8.07 34.72 -0.85
N SER A 385 -8.65 35.53 -1.74
CA SER A 385 -7.94 36.58 -2.49
C SER A 385 -7.36 37.66 -1.55
N ARG A 386 -8.11 38.08 -0.52
CA ARG A 386 -7.59 39.00 0.52
C ARG A 386 -6.44 38.38 1.31
N ILE A 387 -6.60 37.13 1.74
CA ILE A 387 -5.55 36.40 2.46
C ILE A 387 -4.28 36.29 1.60
N ARG A 388 -4.42 35.93 0.32
CA ARG A 388 -3.30 35.83 -0.63
C ARG A 388 -2.52 37.15 -0.69
N ARG A 389 -3.20 38.28 -0.85
CA ARG A 389 -2.54 39.60 -0.87
C ARG A 389 -1.79 39.89 0.43
N LYS A 390 -2.38 39.57 1.57
CA LYS A 390 -1.76 39.79 2.90
C LYS A 390 -0.54 38.90 3.16
N LEU A 391 -0.52 37.67 2.64
CA LEU A 391 0.66 36.80 2.72
C LEU A 391 1.89 37.46 2.07
N HIS A 392 1.71 38.11 0.93
CA HIS A 392 2.79 38.82 0.24
C HIS A 392 3.24 40.12 0.94
N THR A 393 2.42 40.71 1.81
CA THR A 393 2.82 41.91 2.57
C THR A 393 3.65 41.60 3.81
N ILE A 394 3.72 40.33 4.24
CA ILE A 394 4.41 39.93 5.47
C ILE A 394 5.71 39.23 5.10
N PRO A 395 6.91 39.83 5.33
CA PRO A 395 8.18 39.29 4.84
C PRO A 395 8.44 37.82 5.20
N LYS A 396 8.04 37.40 6.41
CA LYS A 396 8.22 36.01 6.89
C LYS A 396 7.27 35.00 6.23
N LEU A 397 6.22 35.47 5.56
CA LEU A 397 5.18 34.63 4.92
C LEU A 397 5.16 34.79 3.39
N GLN A 398 6.01 35.64 2.83
CA GLN A 398 6.06 35.91 1.38
C GLN A 398 6.37 34.68 0.53
N ALA A 399 7.03 33.68 1.12
CA ALA A 399 7.34 32.42 0.46
C ALA A 399 6.15 31.45 0.39
N LEU A 400 5.05 31.71 1.12
CA LEU A 400 3.87 30.85 1.10
C LEU A 400 3.00 31.16 -0.10
N GLU A 401 2.70 30.14 -0.89
CA GLU A 401 1.82 30.28 -2.05
C GLU A 401 0.42 29.71 -1.78
N LEU A 402 -0.59 30.58 -1.72
CA LEU A 402 -1.98 30.18 -1.56
C LEU A 402 -2.62 29.86 -2.92
N VAL A 403 -2.68 28.58 -3.26
CA VAL A 403 -3.23 28.07 -4.52
C VAL A 403 -4.64 27.50 -4.37
N SER A 404 -5.45 27.68 -5.42
CA SER A 404 -6.76 27.05 -5.55
C SER A 404 -6.63 25.71 -6.26
N VAL A 405 -7.20 24.66 -5.66
CA VAL A 405 -7.25 23.32 -6.24
C VAL A 405 -8.67 23.11 -6.76
N LYS A 406 -8.82 23.08 -8.10
CA LYS A 406 -10.11 22.98 -8.79
C LYS A 406 -10.96 21.85 -8.20
N LYS A 407 -12.19 22.17 -7.78
CA LYS A 407 -13.17 21.26 -7.12
C LYS A 407 -12.79 20.74 -5.73
N HIS A 408 -11.61 21.05 -5.20
CA HIS A 408 -11.14 20.49 -3.92
C HIS A 408 -10.98 21.55 -2.82
N GLY A 409 -10.71 22.81 -3.17
CA GLY A 409 -10.58 23.90 -2.19
C GLY A 409 -9.27 24.66 -2.32
N PHE A 410 -8.59 24.94 -1.20
CA PHE A 410 -7.37 25.76 -1.17
C PHE A 410 -6.26 25.11 -0.36
N GLN A 411 -5.00 25.34 -0.74
CA GLN A 411 -3.83 24.86 0.01
C GLN A 411 -2.71 25.91 0.00
N ILE A 412 -1.82 25.82 1.00
CA ILE A 412 -0.55 26.54 1.02
C ILE A 412 0.56 25.57 0.57
N LEU A 413 1.38 26.02 -0.38
CA LEU A 413 2.60 25.36 -0.86
C LEU A 413 3.86 25.99 -0.31
#